data_AF-A0AAU0MBH9-F1
#
_entry.id   AF-A0AAU0MBH9-F1
#
_cell.length_a   1.000
_cell.length_b   1.000
_cell.length_c   1.000
_cell.angle_alpha   90.00
_cell.angle_beta   90.00
_cell.angle_gamma   90.00
#
_symmetry.space_group_name_H-M   'P 1'
#
loop_
_entity.id
_entity.type
_entity.pdbx_description
1 polymer ?
#
loop_
_entity_poly.entity_id
_entity_poly.type
_entity_poly.pdbx_seq_one_letter_code
_entity_poly.pdbx_strand_id
1 'polypeptide(L)'
;MSVVAGPRRTRANLLLLLASAIWGFAFVAQVAGTQVGAFTFNSSRFLLGALSLLPVIVWLDRRNGLTGAERRRRWRAVARPGLLIGVLLFAGSSLQQLSLQFTTAGNAAFVTGLYVVTVPLAGLALGHRIRGSIWVGAGLAVAGLYLLTMTGGLAAMNTGDLLCLVSTLFWTGHILAVSRFSRRLDPLRLSVAQFVANSLYAAVAALVFEDAPFTGLPTVIGPIAYAGLISVGVAYTLQVVGQREALPSHAALIMSLETVFGALGGALFLGERMAPTGYAGAALMLAGIIVSQLPTGGPRPPSRPEPTTGTEVSTRAGVSTRAGVSTRAESMIRPEPTGYDGSDPRPAVV
;
A
#
# COMPACT_ATOMS: atom_id res chain seq x y z
N MET A 1 -19.12 -23.95 -13.75
CA MET A 1 -18.03 -23.01 -14.10
C MET A 1 -18.58 -22.00 -15.10
N SER A 2 -18.49 -20.70 -14.83
CA SER A 2 -18.86 -19.64 -15.78
C SER A 2 -17.91 -18.46 -15.61
N VAL A 3 -16.70 -18.60 -16.17
CA VAL A 3 -15.62 -17.59 -16.08
C VAL A 3 -15.80 -16.52 -17.16
N VAL A 4 -17.00 -15.94 -17.25
CA VAL A 4 -17.21 -14.69 -17.99
C VAL A 4 -17.16 -13.57 -16.97
N ALA A 5 -15.97 -13.02 -16.77
CA ALA A 5 -15.78 -11.85 -15.92
C ALA A 5 -16.57 -10.68 -16.51
N GLY A 6 -17.55 -10.15 -15.77
CA GLY A 6 -18.30 -8.99 -16.22
C GLY A 6 -17.38 -7.78 -16.49
N PRO A 7 -17.75 -6.83 -17.37
CA PRO A 7 -16.83 -5.82 -17.93
C PRO A 7 -15.99 -5.05 -16.89
N ARG A 8 -16.57 -4.77 -15.72
CA ARG A 8 -15.89 -4.14 -14.57
C ARG A 8 -14.73 -4.98 -14.02
N ARG A 9 -14.93 -6.29 -13.83
CA ARG A 9 -13.87 -7.22 -13.37
C ARG A 9 -12.76 -7.39 -14.41
N THR A 10 -13.10 -7.46 -15.69
CA THR A 10 -12.10 -7.53 -16.77
C THR A 10 -11.25 -6.26 -16.81
N ARG A 11 -11.88 -5.08 -16.73
CA ARG A 11 -11.17 -3.79 -16.59
C ARG A 11 -10.26 -3.76 -15.37
N ALA A 12 -10.76 -4.17 -14.20
CA ALA A 12 -9.98 -4.22 -12.96
C ALA A 12 -8.73 -5.10 -13.11
N ASN A 13 -8.88 -6.30 -13.66
CA ASN A 13 -7.78 -7.24 -13.91
C ASN A 13 -6.74 -6.67 -14.89
N LEU A 14 -7.18 -6.03 -15.98
CA LEU A 14 -6.28 -5.41 -16.97
C LEU A 14 -5.49 -4.23 -16.37
N LEU A 15 -6.11 -3.39 -15.53
CA LEU A 15 -5.41 -2.30 -14.84
C LEU A 15 -4.34 -2.82 -13.87
N LEU A 16 -4.63 -3.93 -13.18
CA LEU A 16 -3.68 -4.58 -12.27
C LEU A 16 -2.54 -5.27 -13.02
N LEU A 17 -2.84 -5.90 -14.17
CA LEU A 17 -1.83 -6.51 -15.03
C LEU A 17 -0.89 -5.44 -15.62
N LEU A 18 -1.43 -4.29 -16.04
CA LEU A 18 -0.63 -3.17 -16.54
C LEU A 18 0.24 -2.56 -15.43
N ALA A 19 -0.29 -2.38 -14.22
CA ALA A 19 0.50 -1.94 -13.06
C ALA A 19 1.64 -2.90 -12.74
N SER A 20 1.35 -4.21 -12.74
CA SER A 20 2.32 -5.30 -12.54
C SER A 20 3.43 -5.30 -13.60
N ALA A 21 3.07 -5.12 -14.88
CA ALA A 21 4.03 -5.01 -15.97
C ALA A 21 4.93 -3.78 -15.82
N ILE A 22 4.37 -2.62 -15.47
CA ILE A 22 5.15 -1.39 -15.24
C ILE A 22 6.15 -1.58 -14.08
N TRP A 23 5.75 -2.22 -12.98
CA TRP A 23 6.67 -2.47 -11.86
C TRP A 23 7.73 -3.52 -12.18
N GLY A 24 7.39 -4.56 -12.93
CA GLY A 24 8.38 -5.54 -13.41
C GLY A 24 9.42 -4.89 -14.31
N PHE A 25 9.00 -4.18 -15.36
CA PHE A 25 9.93 -3.46 -16.24
C PHE A 25 10.68 -2.31 -15.52
N ALA A 26 10.21 -1.83 -14.36
CA ALA A 26 10.98 -0.88 -13.56
C ALA A 26 12.29 -1.47 -13.01
N PHE A 27 12.46 -2.79 -12.92
CA PHE A 27 13.77 -3.38 -12.61
C PHE A 27 14.82 -3.09 -13.69
N VAL A 28 14.44 -3.01 -14.98
CA VAL A 28 15.34 -2.58 -16.07
C VAL A 28 15.80 -1.13 -15.85
N ALA A 29 14.86 -0.25 -15.50
CA ALA A 29 15.18 1.14 -15.17
C ALA A 29 16.06 1.24 -13.90
N GLN A 30 15.84 0.40 -12.89
CA GLN A 30 16.67 0.38 -11.68
C GLN A 30 18.10 -0.14 -11.95
N VAL A 31 18.28 -1.14 -12.84
CA VAL A 31 19.63 -1.56 -13.28
C VAL A 31 20.32 -0.44 -14.07
N ALA A 32 19.63 0.19 -15.03
CA ALA A 32 20.20 1.35 -15.73
C ALA A 32 20.51 2.53 -14.79
N GLY A 33 19.76 2.64 -13.69
CA GLY A 33 19.98 3.61 -12.61
C GLY A 33 21.24 3.40 -11.77
N THR A 34 21.90 2.23 -11.83
CA THR A 34 23.14 1.97 -11.06
C THR A 34 24.36 2.76 -11.56
N GLN A 35 24.24 3.45 -12.71
CA GLN A 35 25.26 4.39 -13.20
C GLN A 35 25.44 5.62 -12.31
N VAL A 36 24.49 5.90 -11.41
CA VAL A 36 24.64 6.89 -10.34
C VAL A 36 24.45 6.20 -8.98
N GLY A 37 24.79 6.91 -7.91
CA GLY A 37 24.61 6.39 -6.55
C GLY A 37 23.17 5.93 -6.27
N ALA A 38 23.04 4.83 -5.53
CA ALA A 38 21.74 4.20 -5.27
C ALA A 38 20.78 5.10 -4.49
N PHE A 39 21.29 5.91 -3.56
CA PHE A 39 20.52 6.89 -2.80
C PHE A 39 20.20 8.12 -3.65
N THR A 40 21.14 8.58 -4.49
CA THR A 40 20.88 9.61 -5.52
C THR A 40 19.71 9.20 -6.43
N PHE A 41 19.76 8.00 -7.03
CA PHE A 41 18.71 7.49 -7.92
C PHE A 41 17.36 7.37 -7.22
N ASN A 42 17.34 6.80 -6.00
CA ASN A 42 16.12 6.67 -5.20
C ASN A 42 15.54 8.04 -4.82
N SER A 43 16.38 8.97 -4.37
CA SER A 43 15.94 10.33 -4.03
C SER A 43 15.24 11.00 -5.20
N SER A 44 15.86 10.97 -6.39
CA SER A 44 15.33 11.59 -7.61
C SER A 44 14.03 10.94 -8.09
N ARG A 45 13.96 9.60 -8.19
CA ARG A 45 12.76 8.91 -8.70
C ARG A 45 11.56 9.05 -7.77
N PHE A 46 11.76 8.96 -6.45
CA PHE A 46 10.66 9.10 -5.50
C PHE A 46 10.20 10.54 -5.34
N LEU A 47 11.09 11.54 -5.50
CA LEU A 47 10.69 12.95 -5.60
C LEU A 47 9.81 13.18 -6.83
N LEU A 48 10.25 12.71 -8.01
CA LEU A 48 9.48 12.84 -9.25
C LEU A 48 8.12 12.13 -9.14
N GLY A 49 8.09 10.93 -8.57
CA GLY A 49 6.87 10.18 -8.29
C GLY A 49 5.92 10.92 -7.34
N ALA A 50 6.42 11.49 -6.25
CA ALA A 50 5.64 12.31 -5.33
C ALA A 50 5.02 13.54 -6.03
N LEU A 51 5.82 14.26 -6.82
CA LEU A 51 5.38 15.43 -7.59
C LEU A 51 4.31 15.05 -8.63
N SER A 52 4.45 13.90 -9.30
CA SER A 52 3.50 13.43 -10.31
C SER A 52 2.08 13.17 -9.78
N LEU A 53 1.94 12.85 -8.50
CA LEU A 53 0.66 12.60 -7.86
C LEU A 53 -0.03 13.88 -7.36
N LEU A 54 0.69 15.00 -7.22
CA LEU A 54 0.11 16.28 -6.75
C LEU A 54 -0.99 16.82 -7.67
N PRO A 55 -0.85 16.85 -9.02
CA PRO A 55 -1.93 17.25 -9.92
C PRO A 55 -3.18 16.38 -9.78
N VAL A 56 -3.02 15.07 -9.58
CA VAL A 56 -4.13 14.13 -9.38
C VAL A 56 -4.88 14.44 -8.08
N ILE A 57 -4.16 14.71 -6.99
CA ILE A 57 -4.76 15.11 -5.71
C ILE A 57 -5.48 16.47 -5.84
N VAL A 58 -4.89 17.46 -6.51
CA VAL A 58 -5.52 18.78 -6.72
C VAL A 58 -6.79 18.67 -7.57
N TRP A 59 -6.77 17.84 -8.62
CA TRP A 59 -7.95 17.58 -9.45
C TRP A 59 -9.07 16.87 -8.67
N LEU A 60 -8.74 15.82 -7.91
CA LEU A 60 -9.68 15.13 -7.03
C LEU A 60 -10.24 16.06 -5.94
N ASP A 61 -9.42 16.93 -5.37
CA ASP A 61 -9.85 17.88 -4.34
C ASP A 61 -10.85 18.90 -4.89
N ARG A 62 -10.60 19.44 -6.09
CA ARG A 62 -11.54 20.33 -6.79
C ARG A 62 -12.83 19.60 -7.13
N ARG A 63 -12.75 18.39 -7.70
CA ARG A 63 -13.92 17.58 -8.09
C ARG A 63 -14.81 17.22 -6.91
N ASN A 64 -14.23 16.97 -5.74
CA ASN A 64 -14.95 16.63 -4.52
C ASN A 64 -15.35 17.86 -3.67
N GLY A 65 -15.15 19.09 -4.16
CA GLY A 65 -15.53 20.32 -3.45
C GLY A 65 -14.79 20.57 -2.13
N LEU A 66 -13.64 19.93 -1.91
CA LEU A 66 -12.96 19.92 -0.60
C LEU A 66 -12.49 21.31 -0.19
N THR A 67 -12.92 21.77 0.99
CA THR A 67 -12.55 23.08 1.53
C THR A 67 -11.07 23.17 1.89
N GLY A 68 -10.53 24.40 1.99
CA GLY A 68 -9.13 24.60 2.41
C GLY A 68 -8.80 24.02 3.79
N ALA A 69 -9.77 23.99 4.71
CA ALA A 69 -9.63 23.39 6.03
C ALA A 69 -9.53 21.86 5.95
N GLU A 70 -10.40 21.21 5.18
CA GLU A 70 -10.37 19.75 5.00
C GLU A 70 -9.11 19.26 4.29
N ARG A 71 -8.66 19.98 3.25
CA ARG A 71 -7.38 19.68 2.56
C ARG A 71 -6.22 19.69 3.56
N ARG A 72 -6.12 20.74 4.40
CA ARG A 72 -5.11 20.83 5.47
C ARG A 72 -5.25 19.70 6.51
N ARG A 73 -6.47 19.36 6.93
CA ARG A 73 -6.73 18.25 7.88
C ARG A 73 -6.27 16.91 7.31
N ARG A 74 -6.58 16.60 6.05
CA ARG A 74 -6.16 15.36 5.39
C ARG A 74 -4.63 15.26 5.25
N TRP A 75 -3.95 16.34 4.88
CA TRP A 75 -2.48 16.38 4.83
C TRP A 75 -1.83 16.23 6.20
N ARG A 76 -2.32 16.93 7.23
CA ARG A 76 -1.83 16.77 8.62
C ARG A 76 -2.00 15.33 9.14
N ALA A 77 -3.10 14.66 8.77
CA ALA A 77 -3.37 13.29 9.19
C ALA A 77 -2.41 12.25 8.59
N VAL A 78 -1.86 12.49 7.40
CA VAL A 78 -0.87 11.59 6.77
C VAL A 78 0.58 11.93 7.10
N ALA A 79 0.88 13.11 7.66
CA ALA A 79 2.26 13.57 7.86
C ALA A 79 3.09 12.61 8.74
N ARG A 80 2.66 12.34 9.98
CA ARG A 80 3.38 11.40 10.89
C ARG A 80 3.41 9.96 10.34
N PRO A 81 2.29 9.36 9.88
CA PRO A 81 2.32 8.03 9.27
C PRO A 81 3.20 7.94 8.01
N GLY A 82 3.21 8.98 7.18
CA GLY A 82 4.03 9.08 5.98
C GLY A 82 5.53 9.11 6.29
N LEU A 83 5.95 9.90 7.29
CA LEU A 83 7.33 9.91 7.77
C LEU A 83 7.80 8.54 8.27
N LEU A 84 6.95 7.83 9.03
CA LEU A 84 7.27 6.50 9.59
C LEU A 84 7.30 5.41 8.51
N ILE A 85 6.30 5.37 7.62
CA ILE A 85 6.28 4.43 6.48
C ILE A 85 7.43 4.74 5.51
N GLY A 86 7.80 6.01 5.37
CA GLY A 86 8.94 6.45 4.57
C GLY A 86 10.28 5.86 5.03
N VAL A 87 10.46 5.54 6.31
CA VAL A 87 11.69 4.87 6.82
C VAL A 87 11.76 3.44 6.30
N LEU A 88 10.63 2.70 6.34
CA LEU A 88 10.54 1.34 5.81
C LEU A 88 10.73 1.33 4.29
N LEU A 89 10.14 2.32 3.59
CA LEU A 89 10.31 2.48 2.15
C LEU A 89 11.76 2.83 1.78
N PHE A 90 12.43 3.70 2.55
CA PHE A 90 13.83 4.07 2.36
C PHE A 90 14.75 2.87 2.53
N ALA A 91 14.60 2.11 3.61
CA ALA A 91 15.40 0.92 3.85
C ALA A 91 15.18 -0.15 2.77
N GLY A 92 13.92 -0.48 2.45
CA GLY A 92 13.58 -1.45 1.42
C GLY A 92 14.09 -1.04 0.03
N SER A 93 13.72 0.15 -0.45
CA SER A 93 14.10 0.61 -1.79
C SER A 93 15.60 0.87 -1.95
N SER A 94 16.31 1.26 -0.90
CA SER A 94 17.77 1.49 -0.98
C SER A 94 18.55 0.18 -0.97
N LEU A 95 18.18 -0.78 -0.12
CA LEU A 95 18.79 -2.12 -0.16
C LEU A 95 18.51 -2.83 -1.50
N GLN A 96 17.30 -2.66 -2.07
CA GLN A 96 16.97 -3.16 -3.40
C GLN A 96 17.81 -2.46 -4.49
N GLN A 97 17.94 -1.13 -4.47
CA GLN A 97 18.72 -0.42 -5.48
C GLN A 97 20.23 -0.73 -5.40
N LEU A 98 20.75 -0.95 -4.18
CA LEU A 98 22.12 -1.43 -3.95
C LEU A 98 22.30 -2.87 -4.42
N SER A 99 21.32 -3.77 -4.20
CA SER A 99 21.45 -5.17 -4.66
C SER A 99 21.62 -5.30 -6.18
N LEU A 100 21.02 -4.41 -6.96
CA LEU A 100 21.09 -4.41 -8.42
C LEU A 100 22.46 -4.01 -8.99
N GLN A 101 23.41 -3.63 -8.13
CA GLN A 101 24.83 -3.53 -8.50
C GLN A 101 25.54 -4.90 -8.52
N PHE A 102 24.94 -5.93 -7.90
CA PHE A 102 25.56 -7.24 -7.66
C PHE A 102 24.71 -8.45 -8.10
N THR A 103 23.43 -8.26 -8.40
CA THR A 103 22.51 -9.30 -8.91
C THR A 103 21.68 -8.78 -10.09
N THR A 104 21.03 -9.69 -10.80
CA THR A 104 20.27 -9.40 -12.03
C THR A 104 18.88 -8.81 -11.74
N ALA A 105 18.30 -8.09 -12.70
CA ALA A 105 16.91 -7.63 -12.65
C ALA A 105 15.93 -8.80 -12.44
N GLY A 106 16.16 -9.92 -13.14
CA GLY A 106 15.37 -11.14 -12.97
C GLY A 106 15.44 -11.72 -11.56
N ASN A 107 16.65 -11.89 -10.98
CA ASN A 107 16.81 -12.41 -9.63
C ASN A 107 16.18 -11.46 -8.60
N ALA A 108 16.50 -10.16 -8.67
CA ALA A 108 16.00 -9.17 -7.74
C ALA A 108 14.46 -9.09 -7.74
N ALA A 109 13.82 -9.19 -8.90
CA ALA A 109 12.36 -9.21 -9.00
C ALA A 109 11.74 -10.42 -8.29
N PHE A 110 12.26 -11.64 -8.53
CA PHE A 110 11.77 -12.84 -7.85
C PHE A 110 12.03 -12.81 -6.34
N VAL A 111 13.24 -12.43 -5.90
CA VAL A 111 13.60 -12.34 -4.46
C VAL A 111 12.78 -11.26 -3.74
N THR A 112 12.49 -10.13 -4.40
CA THR A 112 11.55 -9.12 -3.88
C THR A 112 10.15 -9.71 -3.73
N GLY A 113 9.67 -10.43 -4.75
CA GLY A 113 8.34 -11.07 -4.78
C GLY A 113 8.04 -12.05 -3.62
N LEU A 114 9.06 -12.47 -2.87
CA LEU A 114 8.89 -13.20 -1.61
C LEU A 114 8.07 -12.43 -0.57
N TYR A 115 7.87 -11.11 -0.70
CA TYR A 115 6.93 -10.37 0.16
C TYR A 115 5.53 -11.00 0.17
N VAL A 116 5.09 -11.63 -0.93
CA VAL A 116 3.77 -12.29 -1.01
C VAL A 116 3.64 -13.45 -0.01
N VAL A 117 4.77 -14.06 0.36
CA VAL A 117 4.89 -15.13 1.36
C VAL A 117 5.24 -14.57 2.75
N THR A 118 6.19 -13.63 2.85
CA THR A 118 6.63 -13.12 4.15
C THR A 118 5.62 -12.18 4.81
N VAL A 119 4.78 -11.45 4.04
CA VAL A 119 3.67 -10.63 4.58
C VAL A 119 2.65 -11.44 5.39
N PRO A 120 2.04 -12.52 4.86
CA PRO A 120 1.12 -13.32 5.66
C PRO A 120 1.80 -14.05 6.83
N LEU A 121 3.07 -14.47 6.69
CA LEU A 121 3.84 -15.06 7.80
C LEU A 121 4.10 -14.04 8.92
N ALA A 122 4.50 -12.81 8.60
CA ALA A 122 4.61 -11.71 9.58
C ALA A 122 3.24 -11.37 10.21
N GLY A 123 2.13 -11.63 9.51
CA GLY A 123 0.79 -11.57 10.06
C GLY A 123 0.54 -12.51 11.25
N LEU A 124 1.25 -13.66 11.36
CA LEU A 124 1.17 -14.53 12.54
C LEU A 124 1.61 -13.81 13.81
N ALA A 125 2.72 -13.06 13.75
CA ALA A 125 3.24 -12.29 14.88
C ALA A 125 2.27 -11.16 15.30
N LEU A 126 1.36 -10.76 14.42
CA LEU A 126 0.26 -9.82 14.68
C LEU A 126 -1.05 -10.53 15.11
N GLY A 127 -1.00 -11.83 15.40
CA GLY A 127 -2.15 -12.63 15.86
C GLY A 127 -3.12 -13.05 14.76
N HIS A 128 -2.77 -12.91 13.48
CA HIS A 128 -3.62 -13.36 12.37
C HIS A 128 -3.48 -14.87 12.15
N ARG A 129 -4.61 -15.58 12.00
CA ARG A 129 -4.61 -16.99 11.61
C ARG A 129 -4.31 -17.11 10.11
N ILE A 130 -3.28 -17.88 9.77
CA ILE A 130 -2.98 -18.20 8.36
C ILE A 130 -3.56 -19.56 7.95
N ARG A 131 -3.68 -19.75 6.64
CA ARG A 131 -4.26 -20.93 5.99
C ARG A 131 -3.17 -21.94 5.67
N GLY A 132 -3.49 -23.23 5.59
CA GLY A 132 -2.54 -24.28 5.18
C GLY A 132 -1.86 -24.02 3.84
N SER A 133 -2.56 -23.39 2.88
CA SER A 133 -1.98 -22.95 1.59
C SER A 133 -0.78 -22.02 1.74
N ILE A 134 -0.74 -21.19 2.78
CA ILE A 134 0.36 -20.23 2.99
C ILE A 134 1.64 -20.96 3.42
N TRP A 135 1.54 -22.03 4.22
CA TRP A 135 2.68 -22.87 4.59
C TRP A 135 3.25 -23.64 3.39
N VAL A 136 2.39 -24.26 2.58
CA VAL A 136 2.81 -24.96 1.36
C VAL A 136 3.44 -23.97 0.36
N GLY A 137 2.81 -22.81 0.17
CA GLY A 137 3.33 -21.74 -0.66
C GLY A 137 4.69 -21.21 -0.18
N ALA A 138 4.89 -21.11 1.14
CA ALA A 138 6.17 -20.73 1.73
C ALA A 138 7.27 -21.77 1.48
N GLY A 139 6.98 -23.06 1.65
CA GLY A 139 7.93 -24.14 1.37
C GLY A 139 8.38 -24.15 -0.09
N LEU A 140 7.43 -24.01 -1.04
CA LEU A 140 7.71 -23.89 -2.47
C LEU A 140 8.55 -22.65 -2.80
N ALA A 141 8.26 -21.50 -2.18
CA ALA A 141 8.99 -20.26 -2.40
C ALA A 141 10.42 -20.30 -1.85
N VAL A 142 10.65 -20.94 -0.70
CA VAL A 142 12.00 -21.16 -0.14
C VAL A 142 12.80 -22.14 -1.00
N ALA A 143 12.19 -23.25 -1.44
CA ALA A 143 12.84 -24.19 -2.36
C ALA A 143 13.19 -23.54 -3.71
N GLY A 144 12.29 -22.70 -4.23
CA GLY A 144 12.54 -21.94 -5.45
C GLY A 144 13.65 -20.89 -5.30
N LEU A 145 13.67 -20.14 -4.19
CA LEU A 145 14.75 -19.21 -3.86
C LEU A 145 16.11 -19.93 -3.81
N TYR A 146 16.18 -21.11 -3.18
CA TYR A 146 17.41 -21.89 -3.11
C TYR A 146 17.94 -22.27 -4.49
N LEU A 147 17.08 -22.77 -5.40
CA LEU A 147 17.51 -23.06 -6.77
C LEU A 147 17.93 -21.80 -7.54
N LEU A 148 17.26 -20.67 -7.28
CA LEU A 148 17.50 -19.38 -7.95
C LEU A 148 18.82 -18.71 -7.56
N THR A 149 19.19 -18.76 -6.27
CA THR A 149 20.28 -17.95 -5.68
C THR A 149 21.41 -18.75 -5.03
N MET A 150 21.23 -20.06 -4.84
CA MET A 150 22.17 -20.93 -4.11
C MET A 150 22.57 -22.17 -4.93
N THR A 151 22.55 -22.09 -6.26
CA THR A 151 23.01 -23.18 -7.13
C THR A 151 24.52 -23.32 -7.08
N GLY A 152 24.99 -24.15 -6.14
CA GLY A 152 26.39 -24.25 -5.71
C GLY A 152 26.55 -24.30 -4.18
N GLY A 153 25.45 -24.16 -3.43
CA GLY A 153 25.43 -24.10 -1.97
C GLY A 153 25.34 -22.66 -1.45
N LEU A 154 25.33 -22.50 -0.12
CA LEU A 154 25.22 -21.18 0.52
C LEU A 154 26.34 -20.20 0.11
N ALA A 155 27.52 -20.71 -0.22
CA ALA A 155 28.66 -19.93 -0.69
C ALA A 155 28.47 -19.34 -2.11
N ALA A 156 27.47 -19.78 -2.87
CA ALA A 156 27.13 -19.22 -4.18
C ALA A 156 26.22 -17.97 -4.10
N MET A 157 25.62 -17.69 -2.94
CA MET A 157 24.76 -16.52 -2.75
C MET A 157 25.61 -15.24 -2.75
N ASN A 158 25.37 -14.35 -3.72
CA ASN A 158 26.09 -13.09 -3.82
C ASN A 158 25.53 -12.02 -2.86
N THR A 159 26.29 -10.92 -2.69
CA THR A 159 25.91 -9.78 -1.87
C THR A 159 24.57 -9.15 -2.29
N GLY A 160 24.26 -9.13 -3.59
CA GLY A 160 23.01 -8.60 -4.11
C GLY A 160 21.80 -9.43 -3.67
N ASP A 161 21.88 -10.75 -3.76
CA ASP A 161 20.78 -11.63 -3.33
C ASP A 161 20.51 -11.48 -1.82
N LEU A 162 21.55 -11.35 -0.99
CA LEU A 162 21.41 -11.07 0.44
C LEU A 162 20.78 -9.69 0.71
N LEU A 163 21.24 -8.65 0.01
CA LEU A 163 20.66 -7.29 0.11
C LEU A 163 19.18 -7.27 -0.33
N CYS A 164 18.83 -8.03 -1.38
CA CYS A 164 17.45 -8.25 -1.81
C CYS A 164 16.62 -8.96 -0.74
N LEU A 165 17.13 -10.03 -0.12
CA LEU A 165 16.43 -10.76 0.95
C LEU A 165 16.16 -9.87 2.17
N VAL A 166 17.13 -9.05 2.59
CA VAL A 166 16.93 -8.08 3.68
C VAL A 166 15.95 -6.98 3.26
N SER A 167 16.04 -6.48 2.02
CA SER A 167 15.06 -5.53 1.44
C SER A 167 13.62 -6.05 1.51
N THR A 168 13.39 -7.33 1.19
CA THR A 168 12.07 -7.97 1.25
C THR A 168 11.44 -7.91 2.65
N LEU A 169 12.24 -7.94 3.73
CA LEU A 169 11.73 -7.78 5.10
C LEU A 169 11.23 -6.35 5.35
N PHE A 170 11.94 -5.33 4.85
CA PHE A 170 11.50 -3.94 4.91
C PHE A 170 10.26 -3.68 4.03
N TRP A 171 10.21 -4.25 2.82
CA TRP A 171 9.00 -4.24 1.98
C TRP A 171 7.81 -4.93 2.68
N THR A 172 8.05 -6.02 3.39
CA THR A 172 7.01 -6.70 4.18
C THR A 172 6.46 -5.81 5.29
N GLY A 173 7.34 -5.18 6.08
CA GLY A 173 6.94 -4.20 7.10
C GLY A 173 6.20 -2.99 6.51
N HIS A 174 6.69 -2.49 5.37
CA HIS A 174 6.08 -1.40 4.60
C HIS A 174 4.67 -1.73 4.14
N ILE A 175 4.47 -2.89 3.49
CA ILE A 175 3.18 -3.37 2.99
C ILE A 175 2.18 -3.53 4.16
N LEU A 176 2.61 -4.08 5.29
CA LEU A 176 1.78 -4.20 6.50
C LEU A 176 1.40 -2.81 7.06
N ALA A 177 2.35 -1.89 7.15
CA ALA A 177 2.10 -0.53 7.62
C ALA A 177 1.15 0.24 6.69
N VAL A 178 1.40 0.22 5.37
CA VAL A 178 0.51 0.83 4.36
C VAL A 178 -0.88 0.21 4.43
N SER A 179 -1.01 -1.13 4.51
CA SER A 179 -2.30 -1.82 4.66
C SER A 179 -3.05 -1.43 5.92
N ARG A 180 -2.33 -1.09 7.00
CA ARG A 180 -2.88 -0.71 8.30
C ARG A 180 -3.30 0.77 8.38
N PHE A 181 -2.63 1.65 7.63
CA PHE A 181 -2.91 3.09 7.61
C PHE A 181 -3.82 3.53 6.46
N SER A 182 -3.73 2.94 5.27
CA SER A 182 -4.58 3.27 4.10
C SER A 182 -6.07 2.99 4.32
N ARG A 183 -6.42 2.09 5.25
CA ARG A 183 -7.80 1.84 5.69
C ARG A 183 -8.40 2.97 6.54
N ARG A 184 -7.59 3.92 7.02
CA ARG A 184 -8.00 5.01 7.93
C ARG A 184 -7.67 6.41 7.40
N LEU A 185 -6.80 6.49 6.38
CA LEU A 185 -6.24 7.72 5.84
C LEU A 185 -6.40 7.74 4.33
N ASP A 186 -6.26 8.93 3.73
CA ASP A 186 -6.29 9.10 2.28
C ASP A 186 -5.06 8.41 1.64
N PRO A 187 -5.24 7.36 0.79
CA PRO A 187 -4.12 6.57 0.29
C PRO A 187 -3.17 7.36 -0.62
N LEU A 188 -3.70 8.25 -1.48
CA LEU A 188 -2.87 9.04 -2.40
C LEU A 188 -2.00 10.04 -1.65
N ARG A 189 -2.58 10.72 -0.64
CA ARG A 189 -1.82 11.62 0.23
C ARG A 189 -0.79 10.86 1.07
N LEU A 190 -1.11 9.65 1.53
CA LEU A 190 -0.18 8.79 2.26
C LEU A 190 0.99 8.32 1.36
N SER A 191 0.73 8.02 0.09
CA SER A 191 1.76 7.74 -0.92
C SER A 191 2.67 8.96 -1.16
N VAL A 192 2.12 10.16 -1.36
CA VAL A 192 2.97 11.37 -1.49
C VAL A 192 3.80 11.61 -0.23
N ALA A 193 3.19 11.51 0.96
CA ALA A 193 3.89 11.78 2.21
C ALA A 193 5.07 10.81 2.47
N GLN A 194 4.91 9.51 2.17
CA GLN A 194 5.99 8.53 2.31
C GLN A 194 7.03 8.63 1.19
N PHE A 195 6.66 9.01 -0.04
CA PHE A 195 7.61 9.21 -1.14
C PHE A 195 8.49 10.44 -0.91
N VAL A 196 7.92 11.55 -0.40
CA VAL A 196 8.69 12.72 0.03
C VAL A 196 9.62 12.35 1.18
N ALA A 197 9.12 11.65 2.21
CA ALA A 197 9.95 11.19 3.33
C ALA A 197 11.12 10.31 2.86
N ASN A 198 10.84 9.30 2.04
CA ASN A 198 11.85 8.44 1.41
C ASN A 198 12.87 9.25 0.61
N SER A 199 12.42 10.19 -0.22
CA SER A 199 13.29 11.05 -1.02
C SER A 199 14.22 11.89 -0.14
N LEU A 200 13.71 12.47 0.95
CA LEU A 200 14.53 13.22 1.92
C LEU A 200 15.55 12.33 2.64
N TYR A 201 15.15 11.14 3.09
CA TYR A 201 16.07 10.18 3.73
C TYR A 201 17.15 9.70 2.76
N ALA A 202 16.78 9.42 1.50
CA ALA A 202 17.72 9.07 0.45
C ALA A 202 18.63 10.25 0.06
N ALA A 203 18.13 11.49 0.05
CA ALA A 203 18.97 12.66 -0.20
C ALA A 203 20.02 12.86 0.91
N VAL A 204 19.63 12.71 2.18
CA VAL A 204 20.58 12.75 3.31
C VAL A 204 21.58 11.59 3.22
N ALA A 205 21.14 10.38 2.88
CA ALA A 205 22.02 9.23 2.71
C ALA A 205 23.02 9.43 1.55
N ALA A 206 22.59 9.99 0.41
CA ALA A 206 23.47 10.34 -0.70
C ALA A 206 24.58 11.30 -0.25
N LEU A 207 24.21 12.38 0.44
CA LEU A 207 25.16 13.39 0.95
C LEU A 207 26.14 12.87 2.02
N VAL A 208 25.88 11.71 2.63
CA VAL A 208 26.70 11.11 3.69
C VAL A 208 27.52 9.91 3.21
N PHE A 209 27.03 9.15 2.23
CA PHE A 209 27.60 7.85 1.83
C PHE A 209 28.02 7.75 0.35
N GLU A 210 27.73 8.74 -0.49
CA GLU A 210 28.14 8.74 -1.91
C GLU A 210 29.23 9.80 -2.13
N ASP A 211 30.32 9.45 -2.81
CA ASP A 211 31.46 10.36 -3.05
C ASP A 211 31.08 11.57 -3.93
N ALA A 212 30.10 11.38 -4.83
CA ALA A 212 29.68 12.34 -5.83
C ALA A 212 28.14 12.42 -5.95
N PRO A 213 27.44 12.84 -4.88
CA PRO A 213 25.98 12.80 -4.79
C PRO A 213 25.33 13.71 -5.84
N PHE A 214 24.23 13.24 -6.45
CA PHE A 214 23.49 13.92 -7.52
C PHE A 214 24.29 14.27 -8.79
N THR A 215 25.52 13.76 -8.93
CA THR A 215 26.24 13.81 -10.20
C THR A 215 25.70 12.75 -11.18
N GLY A 216 25.97 12.91 -12.48
CA GLY A 216 25.56 11.95 -13.51
C GLY A 216 24.05 11.89 -13.82
N LEU A 217 23.17 12.56 -13.07
CA LEU A 217 21.70 12.53 -13.28
C LEU A 217 21.20 12.65 -14.74
N PRO A 218 21.82 13.46 -15.63
CA PRO A 218 21.42 13.50 -17.04
C PRO A 218 21.56 12.17 -17.80
N THR A 219 22.50 11.29 -17.42
CA THR A 219 22.68 9.99 -18.09
C THR A 219 21.57 9.00 -17.74
N VAL A 220 21.00 9.13 -16.54
CA VAL A 220 19.94 8.27 -16.00
C VAL A 220 18.55 8.93 -16.01
N ILE A 221 18.37 10.04 -16.73
CA ILE A 221 17.10 10.79 -16.73
C ILE A 221 15.92 9.96 -17.27
N GLY A 222 16.14 9.11 -18.28
CA GLY A 222 15.14 8.17 -18.79
C GLY A 222 14.72 7.12 -17.74
N PRO A 223 15.68 6.38 -17.14
CA PRO A 223 15.45 5.53 -15.97
C PRO A 223 14.71 6.21 -14.81
N ILE A 224 15.09 7.44 -14.42
CA ILE A 224 14.41 8.22 -13.37
C ILE A 224 12.99 8.57 -13.79
N ALA A 225 12.77 9.00 -15.03
CA ALA A 225 11.44 9.31 -15.56
C ALA A 225 10.52 8.08 -15.56
N TYR A 226 11.02 6.92 -16.01
CA TYR A 226 10.26 5.67 -15.95
C TYR A 226 9.94 5.27 -14.51
N ALA A 227 10.96 5.19 -13.65
CA ALA A 227 10.80 4.71 -12.29
C ALA A 227 9.98 5.68 -11.41
N GLY A 228 10.07 6.99 -11.64
CA GLY A 228 9.32 8.02 -10.91
C GLY A 228 7.92 8.26 -11.48
N LEU A 229 7.81 8.69 -12.74
CA LEU A 229 6.52 9.09 -13.31
C LEU A 229 5.63 7.89 -13.65
N ILE A 230 6.19 6.85 -14.28
CA ILE A 230 5.41 5.72 -14.78
C ILE A 230 5.19 4.68 -13.66
N SER A 231 6.25 4.27 -12.97
CA SER A 231 6.15 3.28 -11.88
C SER A 231 5.57 3.86 -10.58
N VAL A 232 6.12 4.94 -10.05
CA VAL A 232 5.62 5.52 -8.78
C VAL A 232 4.33 6.37 -8.98
N GLY A 233 4.15 7.04 -10.12
CA GLY A 233 2.94 7.81 -10.44
C GLY A 233 1.80 6.99 -11.07
N VAL A 234 2.00 6.50 -12.29
CA VAL A 234 0.94 5.85 -13.08
C VAL A 234 0.55 4.50 -12.50
N ALA A 235 1.49 3.57 -12.25
CA ALA A 235 1.15 2.22 -11.79
C ALA A 235 0.49 2.19 -10.40
N TYR A 236 0.89 3.05 -9.45
CA TYR A 236 0.13 3.24 -8.20
C TYR A 236 -1.31 3.69 -8.45
N THR A 237 -1.54 4.60 -9.40
CA THR A 237 -2.89 5.06 -9.75
C THR A 237 -3.71 3.93 -10.38
N LEU A 238 -3.13 3.16 -11.30
CA LEU A 238 -3.75 1.99 -11.92
C LEU A 238 -4.09 0.91 -10.86
N GLN A 239 -3.18 0.63 -9.94
CA GLN A 239 -3.38 -0.29 -8.82
C GLN A 239 -4.55 0.15 -7.94
N VAL A 240 -4.58 1.41 -7.49
CA VAL A 240 -5.64 1.94 -6.62
C VAL A 240 -7.01 1.89 -7.30
N VAL A 241 -7.10 2.03 -8.63
CA VAL A 241 -8.35 1.86 -9.38
C VAL A 241 -8.72 0.38 -9.53
N GLY A 242 -7.77 -0.47 -9.95
CA GLY A 242 -8.01 -1.90 -10.17
C GLY A 242 -8.37 -2.67 -8.89
N GLN A 243 -7.70 -2.39 -7.78
CA GLN A 243 -7.96 -3.04 -6.49
C GLN A 243 -9.34 -2.72 -5.89
N ARG A 244 -10.02 -1.64 -6.34
CA ARG A 244 -11.38 -1.31 -5.87
C ARG A 244 -12.45 -2.25 -6.44
N GLU A 245 -12.20 -2.84 -7.61
CA GLU A 245 -13.17 -3.67 -8.34
C GLU A 245 -12.76 -5.16 -8.40
N ALA A 246 -11.53 -5.49 -7.99
CA ALA A 246 -11.00 -6.86 -7.92
C ALA A 246 -11.14 -7.50 -6.54
N LEU A 247 -11.21 -8.84 -6.49
CA LEU A 247 -11.08 -9.59 -5.24
C LEU A 247 -9.60 -9.54 -4.77
N PRO A 248 -9.31 -9.37 -3.46
CA PRO A 248 -7.94 -9.22 -2.99
C PRO A 248 -6.97 -10.34 -3.39
N SER A 249 -7.42 -11.60 -3.39
CA SER A 249 -6.63 -12.75 -3.85
C SER A 249 -6.35 -12.71 -5.36
N HIS A 250 -7.32 -12.29 -6.18
CA HIS A 250 -7.10 -12.11 -7.62
C HIS A 250 -6.13 -10.96 -7.88
N ALA A 251 -6.24 -9.86 -7.12
CA ALA A 251 -5.32 -8.74 -7.26
C ALA A 251 -3.89 -9.12 -6.87
N ALA A 252 -3.71 -9.85 -5.77
CA ALA A 252 -2.40 -10.37 -5.36
C ALA A 252 -1.80 -11.32 -6.40
N LEU A 253 -2.59 -12.24 -6.96
CA LEU A 253 -2.17 -13.14 -8.04
C LEU A 253 -1.73 -12.37 -9.30
N ILE A 254 -2.56 -11.45 -9.81
CA ILE A 254 -2.23 -10.66 -11.01
C ILE A 254 -0.99 -9.81 -10.76
N MET A 255 -0.89 -9.16 -9.59
CA MET A 255 0.28 -8.34 -9.25
C MET A 255 1.57 -9.15 -9.13
N SER A 256 1.51 -10.42 -8.69
CA SER A 256 2.70 -11.27 -8.57
C SER A 256 3.43 -11.55 -9.89
N LEU A 257 2.77 -11.30 -11.03
CA LEU A 257 3.38 -11.31 -12.36
C LEU A 257 4.46 -10.22 -12.53
N GLU A 258 4.62 -9.31 -11.57
CA GLU A 258 5.69 -8.32 -11.51
C GLU A 258 7.07 -9.02 -11.59
N THR A 259 7.20 -10.17 -10.92
CA THR A 259 8.40 -11.01 -10.96
C THR A 259 8.70 -11.55 -12.36
N VAL A 260 7.64 -11.96 -13.08
CA VAL A 260 7.70 -12.47 -14.45
C VAL A 260 8.06 -11.36 -15.43
N PHE A 261 7.45 -10.17 -15.28
CA PHE A 261 7.78 -9.00 -16.09
C PHE A 261 9.16 -8.42 -15.78
N GLY A 262 9.66 -8.57 -14.54
CA GLY A 262 11.03 -8.23 -14.16
C GLY A 262 12.06 -9.11 -14.86
N ALA A 263 11.89 -10.42 -14.81
CA ALA A 263 12.75 -11.36 -15.52
C ALA A 263 12.64 -11.25 -17.05
N LEU A 264 11.43 -11.00 -17.58
CA LEU A 264 11.24 -10.72 -19.01
C LEU A 264 11.92 -9.40 -19.40
N GLY A 265 11.86 -8.38 -18.55
CA GLY A 265 12.54 -7.10 -18.74
C GLY A 265 14.06 -7.26 -18.79
N GLY A 266 14.63 -7.98 -17.82
CA GLY A 266 16.05 -8.34 -17.82
C GLY A 266 16.47 -9.07 -19.09
N ALA A 267 15.71 -10.09 -19.50
CA ALA A 267 16.03 -10.86 -20.70
C ALA A 267 15.93 -10.05 -22.01
N LEU A 268 14.89 -9.21 -22.16
CA LEU A 268 14.66 -8.44 -23.39
C LEU A 268 15.53 -7.19 -23.53
N PHE A 269 15.76 -6.45 -22.44
CA PHE A 269 16.41 -5.13 -22.49
C PHE A 269 17.85 -5.13 -21.97
N LEU A 270 18.21 -6.06 -21.08
CA LEU A 270 19.56 -6.17 -20.50
C LEU A 270 20.33 -7.40 -21.02
N GLY A 271 19.69 -8.26 -21.81
CA GLY A 271 20.27 -9.50 -22.32
C GLY A 271 20.48 -10.58 -21.24
N GLU A 272 19.85 -10.44 -20.07
CA GLU A 272 20.02 -11.37 -18.95
C GLU A 272 19.56 -12.78 -19.33
N ARG A 273 20.35 -13.78 -18.92
CA ARG A 273 20.01 -15.20 -19.08
C ARG A 273 20.14 -15.90 -17.74
N MET A 274 19.09 -16.58 -17.33
CA MET A 274 19.12 -17.42 -16.14
C MET A 274 19.67 -18.80 -16.51
N ALA A 275 20.35 -19.46 -15.56
CA ALA A 275 20.63 -20.89 -15.71
C ALA A 275 19.31 -21.69 -15.73
N PRO A 276 19.28 -22.92 -16.30
CA PRO A 276 18.10 -23.79 -16.27
C PRO A 276 17.54 -24.00 -14.85
N THR A 277 18.42 -24.05 -13.86
CA THR A 277 18.09 -24.13 -12.42
C THR A 277 17.44 -22.84 -11.90
N GLY A 278 17.85 -21.67 -12.39
CA GLY A 278 17.22 -20.39 -12.10
C GLY A 278 15.79 -20.33 -12.64
N TYR A 279 15.54 -20.82 -13.86
CA TYR A 279 14.17 -20.94 -14.40
C TYR A 279 13.31 -21.91 -13.57
N ALA A 280 13.86 -23.04 -13.11
CA ALA A 280 13.16 -23.95 -12.19
C ALA A 280 12.87 -23.30 -10.83
N GLY A 281 13.81 -22.53 -10.29
CA GLY A 281 13.65 -21.76 -9.05
C GLY A 281 12.54 -20.71 -9.17
N ALA A 282 12.59 -19.89 -10.21
CA ALA A 282 11.57 -18.91 -10.56
C ALA A 282 10.16 -19.55 -10.70
N ALA A 283 10.07 -20.70 -11.37
CA ALA A 283 8.81 -21.44 -11.51
C ALA A 283 8.28 -21.95 -10.16
N LEU A 284 9.14 -22.47 -9.27
CA LEU A 284 8.76 -22.88 -7.91
C LEU A 284 8.34 -21.69 -7.04
N MET A 285 9.01 -20.53 -7.16
CA MET A 285 8.62 -19.31 -6.45
C MET A 285 7.24 -18.82 -6.91
N LEU A 286 6.99 -18.78 -8.22
CA LEU A 286 5.69 -18.41 -8.77
C LEU A 286 4.59 -19.41 -8.37
N ALA A 287 4.89 -20.71 -8.39
CA ALA A 287 3.97 -21.74 -7.90
C ALA A 287 3.67 -21.58 -6.40
N GLY A 288 4.68 -21.28 -5.57
CA GLY A 288 4.51 -20.99 -4.15
C GLY A 288 3.64 -19.76 -3.89
N ILE A 289 3.84 -18.69 -4.67
CA ILE A 289 2.97 -17.51 -4.65
C ILE A 289 1.53 -17.90 -5.02
N ILE A 290 1.31 -18.60 -6.13
CA ILE A 290 -0.03 -19.02 -6.57
C ILE A 290 -0.72 -19.87 -5.49
N VAL A 291 -0.02 -20.88 -4.96
CA VAL A 291 -0.52 -21.76 -3.89
C VAL A 291 -0.88 -20.97 -2.64
N SER A 292 -0.07 -19.99 -2.23
CA SER A 292 -0.34 -19.16 -1.04
C SER A 292 -1.68 -18.40 -1.10
N GLN A 293 -2.15 -18.07 -2.31
CA GLN A 293 -3.41 -17.36 -2.54
C GLN A 293 -4.62 -18.31 -2.70
N LEU A 294 -4.41 -19.63 -2.79
CA LEU A 294 -5.50 -20.59 -2.97
C LEU A 294 -6.43 -20.66 -1.76
N PRO A 295 -7.77 -20.70 -1.96
CA PRO A 295 -8.72 -20.89 -0.88
C PRO A 295 -8.70 -22.33 -0.33
N THR A 296 -7.84 -22.64 0.63
CA THR A 296 -7.98 -23.89 1.39
C THR A 296 -9.14 -23.79 2.39
N GLY A 297 -9.88 -24.89 2.56
CA GLY A 297 -11.11 -24.98 3.37
C GLY A 297 -10.91 -24.94 4.89
N GLY A 298 -10.20 -23.93 5.40
CA GLY A 298 -10.10 -23.66 6.83
C GLY A 298 -11.40 -23.10 7.42
N PRO A 299 -11.57 -23.12 8.76
CA PRO A 299 -12.81 -22.73 9.41
C PRO A 299 -13.27 -21.32 9.01
N ARG A 300 -14.56 -21.17 8.68
CA ARG A 300 -15.17 -19.85 8.51
C ARG A 300 -14.93 -19.03 9.79
N PRO A 301 -14.56 -17.74 9.68
CA PRO A 301 -14.62 -16.86 10.85
C PRO A 301 -16.06 -16.88 11.39
N PRO A 302 -16.27 -16.85 12.72
CA PRO A 302 -17.60 -16.87 13.29
C PRO A 302 -18.41 -15.73 12.70
N SER A 303 -19.58 -16.06 12.16
CA SER A 303 -20.55 -15.08 11.72
C SER A 303 -20.85 -14.15 12.89
N ARG A 304 -20.71 -12.83 12.68
CA ARG A 304 -21.25 -11.86 13.63
C ARG A 304 -22.74 -12.19 13.81
N PRO A 305 -23.26 -12.21 15.04
CA PRO A 305 -24.70 -12.35 15.24
C PRO A 305 -25.39 -11.25 14.43
N GLU A 306 -26.37 -11.67 13.64
CA GLU A 306 -27.18 -10.77 12.84
C GLU A 306 -27.92 -9.81 13.79
N PRO A 307 -27.97 -8.49 13.51
CA PRO A 307 -28.80 -7.61 14.33
C PRO A 307 -30.23 -8.06 14.16
N THR A 308 -30.85 -8.59 15.22
CA THR A 308 -32.25 -8.95 15.22
C THR A 308 -33.06 -7.73 14.82
N THR A 309 -33.63 -7.75 13.62
CA THR A 309 -34.49 -6.70 13.11
C THR A 309 -35.70 -6.58 14.03
N GLY A 310 -35.72 -5.52 14.83
CA GLY A 310 -36.83 -5.22 15.72
C GLY A 310 -38.12 -5.14 14.91
N THR A 311 -39.15 -5.83 15.40
CA THR A 311 -40.46 -5.93 14.77
C THR A 311 -41.03 -4.55 14.45
N GLU A 312 -41.36 -4.29 13.18
CA GLU A 312 -42.10 -3.09 12.80
C GLU A 312 -43.50 -3.15 13.42
N VAL A 313 -43.75 -2.30 14.43
CA VAL A 313 -45.11 -2.10 14.95
C VAL A 313 -45.90 -1.28 13.94
N SER A 314 -46.60 -1.98 13.06
CA SER A 314 -47.56 -1.41 12.12
C SER A 314 -48.80 -0.92 12.86
N THR A 315 -48.95 0.40 12.98
CA THR A 315 -50.23 1.03 13.37
C THR A 315 -50.79 1.84 12.21
N ARG A 316 -51.78 1.28 11.51
CA ARG A 316 -52.66 2.01 10.58
C ARG A 316 -54.07 2.14 11.17
N ALA A 317 -54.44 3.40 11.44
CA ALA A 317 -55.77 4.02 11.38
C ALA A 317 -57.06 3.19 11.63
N GLY A 318 -57.90 3.68 12.55
CA GLY A 318 -59.35 3.64 12.34
C GLY A 318 -60.27 3.75 13.57
N VAL A 319 -61.22 4.70 13.51
CA VAL A 319 -62.64 4.54 13.93
C VAL A 319 -63.04 4.72 15.43
N SER A 320 -63.59 5.91 15.71
CA SER A 320 -64.91 6.14 16.38
C SER A 320 -65.10 6.37 17.91
N THR A 321 -65.59 7.60 18.20
CA THR A 321 -66.69 8.02 19.11
C THR A 321 -66.65 7.94 20.65
N ARG A 322 -67.06 9.11 21.21
CA ARG A 322 -67.98 9.38 22.36
C ARG A 322 -67.49 9.28 23.82
N ALA A 323 -67.46 10.49 24.43
CA ALA A 323 -68.14 10.92 25.67
C ALA A 323 -67.77 10.34 27.05
N GLY A 324 -67.60 11.21 28.07
CA GLY A 324 -67.60 10.78 29.49
C GLY A 324 -66.95 11.65 30.57
N VAL A 325 -67.42 12.88 30.80
CA VAL A 325 -67.81 13.44 32.13
C VAL A 325 -66.90 13.23 33.39
N SER A 326 -66.40 14.36 33.96
CA SER A 326 -66.23 14.64 35.43
C SER A 326 -65.08 13.94 36.21
N THR A 327 -64.44 14.46 37.29
CA THR A 327 -64.57 15.68 38.14
C THR A 327 -63.25 16.00 38.90
N ARG A 328 -63.06 17.25 39.39
CA ARG A 328 -62.46 17.75 40.69
C ARG A 328 -61.29 17.00 41.41
N ALA A 329 -60.38 17.64 42.17
CA ALA A 329 -60.23 19.03 42.66
C ALA A 329 -58.79 19.37 43.12
N GLU A 330 -58.49 20.68 43.23
CA GLU A 330 -57.70 21.39 44.28
C GLU A 330 -56.44 20.69 44.87
N SER A 331 -55.21 21.18 44.66
CA SER A 331 -54.58 22.33 45.39
C SER A 331 -53.03 22.28 45.17
N MET A 332 -52.12 23.18 45.61
CA MET A 332 -52.16 24.47 46.34
C MET A 332 -50.88 25.33 46.08
N ILE A 333 -51.02 26.66 46.19
CA ILE A 333 -50.05 27.71 46.66
C ILE A 333 -48.52 27.59 46.39
N ARG A 334 -47.99 28.56 45.61
CA ARG A 334 -46.65 29.20 45.82
C ARG A 334 -46.80 30.41 46.77
N PRO A 335 -45.71 30.94 47.35
CA PRO A 335 -45.26 32.24 46.82
C PRO A 335 -43.73 32.45 46.76
N GLU A 336 -43.33 33.42 45.94
CA GLU A 336 -42.01 34.09 45.98
C GLU A 336 -41.94 35.12 47.13
N PRO A 337 -40.76 35.74 47.34
CA PRO A 337 -40.73 37.16 47.65
C PRO A 337 -39.94 38.00 46.63
N THR A 338 -40.53 39.16 46.31
CA THR A 338 -39.94 40.36 45.70
C THR A 338 -38.97 41.07 46.67
N GLY A 339 -38.14 42.06 46.32
CA GLY A 339 -37.82 42.79 45.07
C GLY A 339 -37.04 44.10 45.37
N TYR A 340 -36.75 44.92 44.34
CA TYR A 340 -36.21 46.32 44.42
C TYR A 340 -34.72 46.51 44.87
N ASP A 341 -33.94 47.53 44.49
CA ASP A 341 -33.81 48.45 43.32
C ASP A 341 -32.51 49.29 43.47
N GLY A 342 -31.99 49.88 42.39
CA GLY A 342 -31.34 51.21 42.47
C GLY A 342 -29.81 51.36 42.33
N SER A 343 -29.41 52.23 41.38
CA SER A 343 -28.16 53.02 41.26
C SER A 343 -26.85 52.44 40.65
N ASP A 344 -26.53 52.98 39.46
CA ASP A 344 -25.21 53.19 38.82
C ASP A 344 -24.40 54.26 39.66
N PRO A 345 -23.08 54.55 39.48
CA PRO A 345 -22.26 54.31 38.28
C PRO A 345 -20.78 53.88 38.47
N ARG A 346 -20.08 53.81 37.33
CA ARG A 346 -18.63 53.53 37.11
C ARG A 346 -17.68 54.44 37.91
N PRO A 347 -16.38 54.08 37.98
CA PRO A 347 -15.45 54.74 37.03
C PRO A 347 -14.46 53.79 36.31
N ALA A 348 -13.70 54.35 35.38
CA ALA A 348 -12.63 53.71 34.60
C ALA A 348 -11.23 54.04 35.18
N VAL A 349 -10.17 53.85 34.37
CA VAL A 349 -8.74 54.23 34.60
C VAL A 349 -7.96 53.17 35.42
N VAL A 350 -6.79 52.65 35.01
CA VAL A 350 -5.90 52.88 33.84
C VAL A 350 -5.85 51.63 32.95
#